data_AF-A0A6P5GCC0-F1
#
_entry.id   AF-A0A6P5GCC0-F1
#
_cell.length_a   1.000
_cell.length_b   1.000
_cell.length_c   1.000
_cell.angle_alpha   90.00
_cell.angle_beta   90.00
_cell.angle_gamma   90.00
#
_symmetry.space_group_name_H-M   'P 1'
#
loop_
_entity.id
_entity.type
_entity.pdbx_description
1 polymer ?
#
loop_
_entity_poly.entity_id
_entity_poly.type
_entity_poly.pdbx_seq_one_letter_code
_entity_poly.pdbx_strand_id
1 'polypeptide(L)'
;MQCDVIKIGNLERNKQPSKIDFQLESGEYFLSDKKKRQRNGQRSWRSRQKMLLKTREREAAFISPTENPGHAANSAKINNENNDVAAIAKSLKVILREVPVTTYPKRAFWSFDSGDN
;
A
#
# COMPACT_ATOMS: atom_id res chain seq x y z
N MET A 1 -34.82 -9.11 38.84
CA MET A 1 -34.74 -7.82 38.13
C MET A 1 -35.32 -8.05 36.74
N GLN A 2 -36.61 -7.78 36.55
CA GLN A 2 -37.23 -7.86 35.22
C GLN A 2 -36.73 -6.66 34.41
N CYS A 3 -35.95 -6.92 33.37
CA CYS A 3 -35.61 -5.92 32.37
C CYS A 3 -36.90 -5.63 31.60
N ASP A 4 -37.38 -4.38 31.64
CA ASP A 4 -38.53 -3.96 30.84
C ASP A 4 -38.17 -4.05 29.35
N VAL A 5 -38.50 -5.19 28.74
CA VAL A 5 -38.45 -5.41 27.30
C VAL A 5 -39.56 -4.55 26.70
N ILE A 6 -39.20 -3.40 26.13
CA ILE A 6 -40.14 -2.60 25.33
C ILE A 6 -40.35 -3.36 24.02
N LYS A 7 -41.43 -4.14 23.94
CA LYS A 7 -41.84 -4.80 22.70
C LYS A 7 -42.46 -3.76 21.77
N ILE A 8 -41.73 -3.38 20.73
CA ILE A 8 -42.29 -2.69 19.57
C ILE A 8 -42.32 -3.72 18.43
N GLY A 9 -43.45 -4.41 18.28
CA GLY A 9 -43.61 -5.47 17.27
C GLY A 9 -42.72 -6.70 17.52
N ASN A 10 -42.14 -7.26 16.43
CA ASN A 10 -41.42 -8.53 16.41
C ASN A 10 -39.89 -8.42 16.56
N LEU A 11 -39.35 -7.25 16.94
CA LEU A 11 -37.90 -7.05 17.10
C LEU A 11 -37.57 -6.79 18.57
N GLU A 12 -36.89 -7.74 19.22
CA GLU A 12 -36.40 -7.60 20.60
C GLU A 12 -35.32 -6.51 20.66
N ARG A 13 -35.73 -5.29 21.05
CA ARG A 13 -34.80 -4.21 21.39
C ARG A 13 -34.24 -4.48 22.77
N ASN A 14 -33.07 -5.11 22.83
CA ASN A 14 -32.30 -5.16 24.07
C ASN A 14 -32.03 -3.70 24.51
N LYS A 15 -32.52 -3.31 25.70
CA LYS A 15 -32.20 -1.98 26.24
C LYS A 15 -30.71 -1.96 26.47
N GLN A 16 -29.99 -1.19 25.67
CA GLN A 16 -28.56 -1.00 25.88
C GLN A 16 -28.39 -0.48 27.32
N PRO A 17 -27.60 -1.18 28.16
CA PRO A 17 -27.37 -0.75 29.54
C PRO A 17 -26.85 0.68 29.55
N SER A 18 -27.39 1.47 30.47
CA SER A 18 -27.01 2.86 30.59
C SER A 18 -25.59 2.98 31.12
N LYS A 19 -24.99 4.16 30.95
CA LYS A 19 -23.67 4.46 31.51
C LYS A 19 -23.61 4.23 33.02
N ILE A 20 -24.72 4.46 33.72
CA ILE A 20 -24.82 4.30 35.17
C ILE A 20 -24.78 2.82 35.53
N ASP A 21 -25.49 1.97 34.77
CA ASP A 21 -25.53 0.52 35.00
C ASP A 21 -24.14 -0.11 34.90
N PHE A 22 -23.36 0.25 33.87
CA PHE A 22 -21.98 -0.22 33.74
C PHE A 22 -21.07 0.26 34.87
N GLN A 23 -21.29 1.48 35.36
CA GLN A 23 -20.49 2.04 36.45
C GLN A 23 -20.84 1.37 37.80
N LEU A 24 -22.09 0.97 37.98
CA LEU A 24 -22.55 0.22 39.14
C LEU A 24 -22.03 -1.22 39.11
N GLU A 25 -22.13 -1.90 37.96
CA GLU A 25 -21.62 -3.28 37.76
C GLU A 25 -20.11 -3.37 37.97
N SER A 26 -19.34 -2.40 37.46
CA SER A 26 -17.89 -2.32 37.65
C SER A 26 -17.47 -1.80 39.04
N GLY A 27 -18.43 -1.35 39.86
CA GLY A 27 -18.19 -0.71 41.16
C GLY A 27 -17.46 0.64 41.06
N GLU A 28 -17.30 1.20 39.85
CA GLU A 28 -16.60 2.47 39.62
C GLU A 28 -17.46 3.68 40.02
N TYR A 29 -18.78 3.54 40.06
CA TYR A 29 -19.71 4.62 40.46
C TYR A 29 -19.34 5.19 41.84
N PHE A 30 -19.01 4.32 42.79
CA PHE A 30 -18.66 4.68 44.17
C PHE A 30 -17.20 5.13 44.37
N LEU A 31 -16.34 5.04 43.35
CA LEU A 31 -14.94 5.45 43.47
C LEU A 31 -14.81 6.99 43.36
N SER A 32 -13.94 7.57 44.19
CA SER A 32 -13.61 9.00 44.09
C SER A 32 -12.84 9.32 42.80
N ASP A 33 -12.98 10.55 42.32
CA ASP A 33 -12.35 10.98 41.06
C ASP A 33 -10.83 10.86 41.07
N LYS A 34 -10.20 11.04 42.24
CA LYS A 34 -8.75 10.84 42.41
C LYS A 34 -8.33 9.40 42.08
N LYS A 35 -9.09 8.40 42.56
CA LYS A 35 -8.82 6.98 42.32
C LYS A 35 -9.10 6.58 40.86
N LYS A 36 -10.16 7.15 40.26
CA LYS A 36 -10.45 7.00 38.82
C LYS A 36 -9.29 7.54 37.95
N ARG A 37 -8.80 8.74 38.26
CA ARG A 37 -7.66 9.36 37.54
C ARG A 37 -6.38 8.52 37.65
N GLN A 38 -6.06 8.00 38.83
CA GLN A 38 -4.90 7.12 39.01
C GLN A 38 -4.99 5.85 38.16
N ARG A 39 -6.15 5.18 38.16
CA ARG A 39 -6.41 3.97 37.34
C ARG A 39 -6.32 4.28 35.85
N ASN A 40 -6.85 5.41 35.40
CA ASN A 40 -6.75 5.86 34.01
C ASN A 40 -5.32 6.21 33.61
N GLY A 41 -4.54 6.80 34.52
CA GLY A 41 -3.11 7.03 34.33
C GLY A 41 -2.34 5.74 34.05
N GLN A 42 -2.59 4.68 34.81
CA GLN A 42 -2.00 3.35 34.57
C GLN A 42 -2.40 2.77 33.21
N ARG A 43 -3.67 2.90 32.81
CA ARG A 43 -4.14 2.46 31.47
C ARG A 43 -3.44 3.23 30.35
N SER A 44 -3.33 4.56 30.47
CA SER A 44 -2.61 5.42 29.52
C SER A 44 -1.13 5.04 29.40
N TRP A 45 -0.47 4.75 30.52
CA TRP A 45 0.92 4.31 30.52
C TRP A 45 1.10 2.99 29.77
N ARG A 46 0.25 1.97 30.03
CA ARG A 46 0.28 0.70 29.30
C ARG A 46 0.02 0.87 27.80
N SER A 47 -0.88 1.76 27.41
CA SER A 47 -1.13 2.08 26.00
C SER A 47 0.10 2.69 25.32
N ARG A 48 0.77 3.63 25.98
CA ARG A 48 2.03 4.23 25.50
C ARG A 48 3.13 3.17 25.30
N GLN A 49 3.28 2.23 26.22
CA GLN A 49 4.24 1.13 26.07
C GLN A 49 3.96 0.30 24.82
N LYS A 50 2.69 -0.09 24.58
CA LYS A 50 2.28 -0.83 23.39
C LYS A 50 2.53 -0.04 22.10
N MET A 51 2.28 1.27 22.10
CA MET A 51 2.54 2.14 20.95
C MET A 51 4.03 2.16 20.59
N LEU A 52 4.91 2.28 21.58
CA LEU A 52 6.37 2.26 21.35
C LEU A 52 6.82 0.94 20.74
N LEU A 53 6.31 -0.20 21.21
CA LEU A 53 6.63 -1.52 20.65
C LEU A 53 6.18 -1.63 19.19
N LYS A 54 4.93 -1.25 18.88
CA LYS A 54 4.41 -1.26 17.51
C LYS A 54 5.16 -0.31 16.56
N THR A 55 5.63 0.83 17.07
CA THR A 55 6.46 1.73 16.27
C THR A 55 7.78 1.07 15.90
N ARG A 56 8.45 0.38 16.84
CA ARG A 56 9.67 -0.39 16.55
C ARG A 56 9.43 -1.50 15.53
N GLU A 57 8.31 -2.23 15.64
CA GLU A 57 7.93 -3.27 14.66
C GLU A 57 7.73 -2.69 13.26
N ARG A 58 7.08 -1.52 13.15
CA ARG A 58 6.89 -0.82 11.87
C ARG A 58 8.20 -0.32 11.29
N GLU A 59 9.08 0.23 12.12
CA GLU A 59 10.42 0.67 11.69
C GLU A 59 11.25 -0.51 11.18
N ALA A 60 11.24 -1.64 11.88
CA ALA A 60 11.94 -2.86 11.45
C ALA A 60 11.38 -3.42 10.14
N ALA A 61 10.06 -3.40 9.94
CA ALA A 61 9.43 -3.83 8.70
C ALA A 61 9.66 -2.88 7.51
N PHE A 62 10.00 -1.61 7.78
CA PHE A 62 10.31 -0.63 6.75
C PHE A 62 11.75 -0.72 6.24
N ILE A 63 12.64 -1.35 7.01
CA ILE A 63 14.00 -1.63 6.54
C ILE A 63 13.92 -2.74 5.49
N SER A 64 14.40 -2.41 4.28
CA SER A 64 14.47 -3.40 3.20
C SER A 64 15.36 -4.57 3.62
N PRO A 65 14.94 -5.84 3.38
CA PRO A 65 15.77 -6.99 3.64
C PRO A 65 17.14 -6.87 2.96
N THR A 66 18.22 -7.18 3.66
CA THR A 66 19.56 -7.13 3.08
C THR A 66 19.71 -8.20 2.00
N GLU A 67 20.07 -7.80 0.80
CA GLU A 67 20.34 -8.73 -0.29
C GLU A 67 21.63 -9.51 -0.02
N ASN A 68 21.59 -10.83 -0.18
CA ASN A 68 22.80 -11.65 -0.19
C ASN A 68 23.66 -11.28 -1.43
N PRO A 69 25.00 -11.22 -1.32
CA PRO A 69 25.88 -10.80 -2.41
C PRO A 69 25.79 -11.67 -3.67
N GLY A 70 25.15 -12.84 -3.59
CA GLY A 70 24.87 -13.71 -4.74
C GLY A 70 23.86 -13.15 -5.76
N HIS A 71 23.01 -12.18 -5.38
CA HIS A 71 22.01 -11.59 -6.29
C HIS A 71 22.48 -10.29 -6.96
N ALA A 72 23.42 -9.56 -6.36
CA ALA A 72 24.02 -8.35 -6.93
C ALA A 72 24.90 -8.62 -8.17
N ALA A 73 25.34 -9.87 -8.38
CA ALA A 73 26.10 -10.26 -9.57
C ALA A 73 25.29 -10.15 -10.87
N ASN A 74 23.96 -10.14 -10.80
CA ASN A 74 23.09 -10.04 -11.98
C ASN A 74 22.87 -8.59 -12.45
N SER A 75 23.04 -7.58 -11.59
CA SER A 75 22.86 -6.17 -11.97
C SER A 75 24.12 -5.57 -12.62
N ALA A 76 25.30 -6.18 -12.43
CA ALA A 76 26.55 -5.78 -13.09
C ALA A 76 26.61 -6.15 -14.60
N LYS A 77 25.63 -6.92 -15.11
CA LYS A 77 25.61 -7.43 -16.50
C LYS A 77 25.09 -6.42 -17.54
N ILE A 78 24.59 -5.27 -17.10
CA ILE A 78 23.92 -4.24 -17.94
C ILE A 78 24.92 -3.41 -18.78
N ASN A 79 26.23 -3.58 -18.58
CA ASN A 79 27.25 -2.83 -19.35
C ASN A 79 27.51 -3.35 -20.77
N ASN A 80 26.84 -4.42 -21.22
CA ASN A 80 27.05 -5.02 -22.55
C ASN A 80 25.99 -4.65 -23.60
N GLU A 81 24.96 -3.87 -23.24
CA GLU A 81 23.85 -3.52 -24.13
C GLU A 81 24.31 -2.78 -25.41
N ASN A 82 25.38 -1.99 -25.31
CA ASN A 82 25.94 -1.24 -26.46
C ASN A 82 26.52 -2.16 -27.55
N ASN A 83 27.09 -3.31 -27.17
CA ASN A 83 27.64 -4.27 -28.14
C ASN A 83 26.54 -5.03 -28.87
N ASP A 84 25.42 -5.31 -28.20
CA ASP A 84 24.29 -6.02 -28.77
C ASP A 84 23.55 -5.17 -29.80
N VAL A 85 23.33 -3.88 -29.52
CA VAL A 85 22.74 -2.93 -30.50
C VAL A 85 23.66 -2.76 -31.72
N ALA A 86 24.98 -2.68 -31.52
CA ALA A 86 25.94 -2.60 -32.61
C ALA A 86 25.99 -3.88 -33.46
N ALA A 87 25.83 -5.06 -32.85
CA ALA A 87 25.76 -6.34 -33.56
C ALA A 87 24.48 -6.44 -34.41
N ILE A 88 23.34 -6.00 -33.86
CA ILE A 88 22.05 -5.96 -34.57
C ILE A 88 22.11 -4.98 -35.76
N ALA A 89 22.71 -3.79 -35.59
CA ALA A 89 22.86 -2.83 -36.69
C ALA A 89 23.72 -3.38 -37.84
N LYS A 90 24.78 -4.15 -37.52
CA LYS A 90 25.65 -4.78 -38.53
C LYS A 90 24.91 -5.87 -39.31
N SER A 91 24.15 -6.73 -38.64
CA SER A 91 23.39 -7.79 -39.32
C SER A 91 22.31 -7.21 -40.24
N LEU A 92 21.61 -6.16 -39.81
CA LEU A 92 20.65 -5.43 -40.66
C LEU A 92 21.31 -4.84 -41.90
N LYS A 93 22.52 -4.26 -41.78
CA LYS A 93 23.28 -3.73 -42.91
C LYS A 93 23.79 -4.81 -43.88
N VAL A 94 24.02 -6.02 -43.40
CA VAL A 94 24.34 -7.16 -44.27
C VAL A 94 23.09 -7.59 -45.03
N ILE A 95 21.97 -7.77 -44.33
CA ILE A 95 20.68 -8.13 -44.96
C ILE A 95 20.27 -7.11 -46.03
N LEU A 96 20.43 -5.80 -45.75
CA LEU A 96 20.15 -4.73 -46.72
C LEU A 96 21.09 -4.72 -47.94
N ARG A 97 22.26 -5.36 -47.87
CA ARG A 97 23.18 -5.52 -49.00
C ARG A 97 22.86 -6.76 -49.83
N GLU A 98 22.44 -7.84 -49.17
CA GLU A 98 22.08 -9.11 -49.82
C GLU A 98 20.71 -9.05 -50.51
N VAL A 99 19.82 -8.16 -50.07
CA VAL A 99 18.54 -7.92 -50.75
C VAL A 99 18.75 -6.84 -51.82
N PRO A 100 18.61 -7.13 -53.12
CA PRO A 100 18.62 -6.09 -54.13
C PRO A 100 17.45 -5.15 -53.84
N VAL A 101 17.74 -3.85 -53.71
CA VAL A 101 16.72 -2.81 -53.55
C VAL A 101 15.79 -2.87 -54.76
N THR A 102 14.68 -3.59 -54.64
CA THR A 102 13.61 -3.51 -55.62
C THR A 102 13.01 -2.12 -55.44
N THR A 103 13.48 -1.18 -56.26
CA THR A 103 12.91 0.16 -56.37
C THR A 103 11.44 0.03 -56.72
N TYR A 104 10.58 0.15 -55.72
CA TYR A 104 9.16 0.37 -55.96
C TYR A 104 8.97 1.81 -56.43
N PRO A 105 8.09 2.05 -57.43
CA PRO A 105 7.96 3.35 -58.05
C PRO A 105 7.54 4.38 -57.00
N LYS A 106 8.15 5.57 -57.06
CA LYS A 106 7.79 6.74 -56.26
C LYS A 106 6.27 6.93 -56.33
N ARG A 107 5.53 6.47 -55.32
CA ARG A 107 4.10 6.72 -55.18
C ARG A 107 3.94 8.23 -55.08
N ALA A 108 3.10 8.79 -55.96
CA ALA A 108 2.81 10.21 -56.03
C ALA A 108 2.50 10.76 -54.64
N PHE A 109 3.27 11.79 -54.26
CA PHE A 109 3.09 12.60 -53.08
C PHE A 109 1.74 13.31 -53.19
N TRP A 110 0.72 12.83 -52.49
CA TRP A 110 -0.55 13.53 -52.39
C TRP A 110 -0.31 14.80 -51.57
N SER A 111 -0.35 15.96 -52.24
CA SER A 111 -0.35 17.27 -51.58
C SER A 111 -1.59 17.37 -50.68
N PHE A 112 -1.36 17.48 -49.38
CA PHE A 112 -2.38 17.81 -48.39
C PHE A 112 -2.56 19.33 -48.40
N ASP A 113 -3.60 19.79 -49.08
CA ASP A 113 -4.02 21.19 -49.10
C ASP A 113 -4.73 21.49 -47.77
N SER A 114 -4.13 22.34 -46.95
CA SER A 114 -4.69 22.75 -45.67
C SER A 114 -5.63 23.92 -45.94
N GLY A 115 -6.94 23.65 -45.97
CA GLY A 115 -7.97 24.68 -45.97
C GLY A 115 -8.05 25.30 -44.58
N ASP A 116 -7.69 26.59 -44.49
CA ASP A 116 -7.93 27.44 -43.33
C ASP A 116 -9.44 27.53 -43.03
N ASN A 117 -9.80 27.36 -41.75
CA ASN A 117 -11.07 27.81 -41.20
C ASN A 117 -10.88 28.28 -39.75
#